data_AF-A0A2E9D4X7-F1
#
_entry.id   AF-A0A2E9D4X7-F1
#
_cell.length_a   1.000
_cell.length_b   1.000
_cell.length_c   1.000
_cell.angle_alpha   90.00
_cell.angle_beta   90.00
_cell.angle_gamma   90.00
#
_symmetry.space_group_name_H-M   'P 1'
#
loop_
_entity.id
_entity.type
_entity.pdbx_description
1 polymer ?
#
loop_
_entity_poly.entity_id
_entity_poly.type
_entity_poly.pdbx_seq_one_letter_code
_entity_poly.pdbx_strand_id
1 'polypeptide(L)'
;MQPSGITLKNKDADKRTTRFKSLLTSPELEFLCEAHNGISARIAEEAGFKALWAGGLCMSAQYGVRDSNEASWTQILEMLEFMADAASVPILMDGDTGYGNFNNVRRLVSKLEQRSVAALCIEDKLYPKTNSFIDGNKQELADIEEFCSRIKAGKDAQQDDDFCIITRVEAFIAGWGLEEALRRAEAYHEAGSDGILMHSALNHPGEILAFKKEWGDRLPVVIVPTIYYATPTDVFRDAGVSIAIWANHLLRAGIISMRECAETIAREQNLQSVEDRIAPVKEIFRLQGVSELKDAEERYLPNRDVAARVIVLAASRGDALGELTAERPKTMVEVQGRPLLGYIVSAYNSAGIKQIMVVRGYKADVVDLPGLSYVDNPDYAKTGELYSLQCALAADTDDDRDLVVSFGDVIFRRYILDLLAEHDEGIVIAVDTDWKESVNRGRSADYVTCSEPNSRRAFNSCILLTAAGEDLEESAIHGEWMGVMRVRADALPALRATVDEVLDGNGQANLHHLLAALAGSGEAVRVVYTTGHWLDVDSVEDVISAGSFT
;
A
#
# COMPACT_ATOMS: atom_id res chain seq x y z
N MET A 1 22.18 -2.96 -6.94
CA MET A 1 20.74 -3.27 -7.06
C MET A 1 20.23 -2.61 -8.32
N GLN A 2 19.63 -3.36 -9.24
CA GLN A 2 19.00 -2.77 -10.42
C GLN A 2 17.82 -1.88 -9.96
N PRO A 3 17.59 -0.72 -10.59
CA PRO A 3 16.39 0.06 -10.33
C PRO A 3 15.19 -0.80 -10.69
N SER A 4 14.24 -0.96 -9.77
CA SER A 4 12.94 -1.58 -10.03
C SER A 4 12.26 -0.76 -11.11
N GLY A 5 12.33 -1.26 -12.34
CA GLY A 5 11.70 -0.66 -13.48
C GLY A 5 10.20 -0.58 -13.23
N ILE A 6 9.67 0.64 -13.28
CA ILE A 6 8.27 0.86 -13.63
C ILE A 6 8.02 -0.02 -14.85
N THR A 7 7.09 -0.98 -14.73
CA THR A 7 6.58 -1.71 -15.89
C THR A 7 5.86 -0.67 -16.75
N LEU A 8 6.61 0.03 -17.59
CA LEU A 8 6.08 0.79 -18.71
C LEU A 8 5.10 -0.15 -19.39
N LYS A 9 3.81 0.20 -19.41
CA LYS A 9 2.76 -0.57 -20.12
C LYS A 9 3.38 -1.04 -21.42
N ASN A 10 3.56 -2.35 -21.53
CA ASN A 10 4.27 -2.95 -22.65
C ASN A 10 3.49 -2.55 -23.90
N LYS A 11 4.02 -1.58 -24.67
CA LYS A 11 3.34 -1.00 -25.83
C LYS A 11 3.07 -2.05 -26.92
N ASP A 12 3.73 -3.19 -26.81
CA ASP A 12 3.66 -4.34 -27.72
C ASP A 12 2.82 -5.51 -27.17
N ALA A 13 2.08 -5.34 -26.06
CA ALA A 13 1.16 -6.38 -25.59
C ALA A 13 -0.13 -6.38 -26.43
N ASP A 14 -0.50 -7.56 -26.95
CA ASP A 14 -1.77 -7.77 -27.65
C ASP A 14 -2.96 -7.23 -26.84
N LYS A 15 -3.97 -6.71 -27.54
CA LYS A 15 -5.20 -6.21 -26.92
C LYS A 15 -5.85 -7.31 -26.08
N ARG A 16 -6.57 -6.92 -25.02
CA ARG A 16 -7.31 -7.88 -24.17
C ARG A 16 -8.33 -8.69 -24.98
N THR A 17 -9.02 -8.06 -25.93
CA THR A 17 -9.90 -8.70 -26.92
C THR A 17 -9.18 -9.81 -27.68
N THR A 18 -8.05 -9.50 -28.33
CA THR A 18 -7.21 -10.46 -29.06
C THR A 18 -6.72 -11.62 -28.17
N ARG A 19 -6.29 -11.30 -26.94
CA ARG A 19 -5.86 -12.31 -25.95
C ARG A 19 -7.02 -13.23 -25.55
N PHE A 20 -8.22 -12.69 -25.32
CA PHE A 20 -9.39 -13.51 -25.01
C PHE A 20 -9.77 -14.42 -26.17
N LYS A 21 -9.83 -13.88 -27.40
CA LYS A 21 -10.13 -14.66 -28.60
C LYS A 21 -9.12 -15.79 -28.84
N SER A 22 -7.85 -15.53 -28.53
CA SER A 22 -6.79 -16.55 -28.57
C SER A 22 -7.00 -17.66 -27.53
N LEU A 23 -7.48 -17.33 -26.33
CA LEU A 23 -7.85 -18.35 -25.32
C LEU A 23 -9.08 -19.15 -25.76
N LEU A 24 -10.10 -18.48 -26.30
CA LEU A 24 -11.33 -19.12 -26.76
C LEU A 24 -11.08 -20.11 -27.91
N THR A 25 -10.15 -19.78 -28.80
CA THR A 25 -9.80 -20.61 -29.96
C THR A 25 -8.55 -21.48 -29.74
N SER A 26 -8.04 -21.50 -28.50
CA SER A 26 -6.92 -22.35 -28.11
C SER A 26 -7.26 -23.83 -28.36
N PRO A 27 -6.31 -24.65 -28.83
CA PRO A 27 -6.49 -26.10 -28.89
C PRO A 27 -6.49 -26.74 -27.50
N GLU A 28 -6.04 -26.02 -26.48
CA GLU A 28 -5.99 -26.46 -25.09
C GLU A 28 -7.22 -25.99 -24.31
N LEU A 29 -7.65 -26.76 -23.32
CA LEU A 29 -8.65 -26.31 -22.35
C LEU A 29 -8.09 -25.16 -21.50
N GLU A 30 -8.70 -23.99 -21.63
CA GLU A 30 -8.37 -22.79 -20.85
C GLU A 30 -9.31 -22.60 -19.65
N PHE A 31 -8.88 -21.78 -18.69
CA PHE A 31 -9.59 -21.58 -17.43
C PHE A 31 -9.81 -20.10 -17.12
N LEU A 32 -11.03 -19.78 -16.70
CA LEU A 32 -11.39 -18.47 -16.15
C LEU A 32 -11.72 -18.63 -14.67
N CYS A 33 -11.18 -17.73 -13.84
CA CYS A 33 -11.57 -17.60 -12.44
C CYS A 33 -12.55 -16.45 -12.26
N GLU A 34 -13.52 -16.60 -11.37
CA GLU A 34 -14.38 -15.47 -11.06
C GLU A 34 -13.64 -14.37 -10.31
N ALA A 35 -13.98 -13.13 -10.64
CA ALA A 35 -13.65 -11.96 -9.84
C ALA A 35 -14.87 -11.05 -9.78
N HIS A 36 -15.03 -10.34 -8.68
CA HIS A 36 -16.16 -9.44 -8.45
C HIS A 36 -15.73 -8.00 -8.11
N ASN A 37 -14.45 -7.73 -7.89
CA ASN A 37 -13.91 -6.39 -7.68
C ASN A 37 -12.42 -6.32 -8.04
N GLY A 38 -11.81 -5.13 -7.97
CA GLY A 38 -10.40 -4.95 -8.34
C GLY A 38 -9.42 -5.82 -7.56
N ILE A 39 -9.66 -6.05 -6.25
CA ILE A 39 -8.79 -6.90 -5.43
C ILE A 39 -8.90 -8.37 -5.85
N SER A 40 -10.10 -8.91 -5.97
CA SER A 40 -10.30 -10.29 -6.44
C SER A 40 -9.77 -10.50 -7.86
N ALA A 41 -9.88 -9.50 -8.74
CA ALA A 41 -9.31 -9.54 -10.08
C ALA A 41 -7.77 -9.65 -10.05
N ARG A 42 -7.10 -8.82 -9.24
CA ARG A 42 -5.64 -8.87 -9.07
C ARG A 42 -5.19 -10.19 -8.43
N ILE A 43 -5.90 -10.69 -7.41
CA ILE A 43 -5.59 -11.98 -6.79
C ILE A 43 -5.71 -13.12 -7.80
N ALA A 44 -6.77 -13.15 -8.61
CA ALA A 44 -6.95 -14.18 -9.63
C ALA A 44 -5.86 -14.12 -10.72
N GLU A 45 -5.47 -12.92 -11.15
CA GLU A 45 -4.34 -12.73 -12.08
C GLU A 45 -3.01 -13.22 -11.48
N GLU A 46 -2.69 -12.83 -10.25
CA GLU A 46 -1.46 -13.25 -9.56
C GLU A 46 -1.41 -14.77 -9.30
N ALA A 47 -2.57 -15.41 -9.15
CA ALA A 47 -2.69 -16.86 -9.07
C ALA A 47 -2.43 -17.57 -10.43
N GLY A 48 -2.29 -16.82 -11.52
CA GLY A 48 -1.92 -17.34 -12.84
C GLY A 48 -3.09 -17.56 -13.80
N PHE A 49 -4.31 -17.11 -13.47
CA PHE A 49 -5.42 -17.18 -14.43
C PHE A 49 -5.19 -16.21 -15.60
N LYS A 50 -5.32 -16.71 -16.83
CA LYS A 50 -5.08 -15.93 -18.05
C LYS A 50 -6.25 -15.03 -18.44
N ALA A 51 -7.42 -15.21 -17.81
CA ALA A 51 -8.63 -14.45 -18.04
C ALA A 51 -9.56 -14.55 -16.81
N LEU A 52 -10.46 -13.58 -16.68
CA LEU A 52 -11.40 -13.47 -15.56
C LEU A 52 -12.83 -13.63 -16.03
N TRP A 53 -13.67 -14.17 -15.14
CA TRP A 53 -15.13 -14.21 -15.28
C TRP A 53 -15.76 -13.21 -14.32
N ALA A 54 -16.39 -12.17 -14.86
CA ALA A 54 -17.20 -11.24 -14.07
C ALA A 54 -18.65 -11.76 -14.02
N GLY A 55 -18.89 -12.74 -13.14
CA GLY A 55 -20.17 -13.44 -13.01
C GLY A 55 -21.26 -12.62 -12.33
N GLY A 56 -22.48 -12.61 -12.90
CA GLY A 56 -23.61 -11.82 -12.40
C GLY A 56 -23.92 -12.10 -10.93
N LEU A 57 -23.90 -13.39 -10.54
CA LEU A 57 -24.10 -13.84 -9.16
C LEU A 57 -23.12 -13.18 -8.17
N CYS A 58 -21.82 -13.14 -8.49
CA CYS A 58 -20.84 -12.60 -7.56
C CYS A 58 -20.83 -11.07 -7.57
N MET A 59 -21.07 -10.47 -8.73
CA MET A 59 -21.19 -9.03 -8.90
C MET A 59 -22.40 -8.46 -8.15
N SER A 60 -23.55 -9.16 -8.16
CA SER A 60 -24.73 -8.75 -7.39
C SER A 60 -24.56 -9.01 -5.89
N ALA A 61 -24.01 -10.16 -5.51
CA ALA A 61 -23.90 -10.57 -4.12
C ALA A 61 -22.95 -9.67 -3.30
N GLN A 62 -21.86 -9.17 -3.87
CA GLN A 62 -21.00 -8.19 -3.18
C GLN A 62 -21.73 -6.88 -2.84
N TYR A 63 -22.76 -6.52 -3.61
CA TYR A 63 -23.61 -5.36 -3.34
C TYR A 63 -24.75 -5.68 -2.38
N GLY A 64 -24.86 -6.93 -1.93
CA GLY A 64 -25.96 -7.39 -1.07
C GLY A 64 -27.30 -7.51 -1.78
N VAL A 65 -27.31 -7.55 -3.12
CA VAL A 65 -28.53 -7.64 -3.96
C VAL A 65 -28.61 -8.97 -4.70
N ARG A 66 -29.81 -9.32 -5.17
CA ARG A 66 -30.08 -10.60 -5.84
C ARG A 66 -29.63 -10.57 -7.30
N ASP A 67 -29.24 -11.73 -7.80
CA ASP A 67 -28.88 -11.96 -9.21
C ASP A 67 -30.13 -12.07 -10.09
N SER A 68 -30.85 -10.96 -10.20
CA SER A 68 -32.12 -10.85 -10.93
C SER A 68 -32.30 -9.45 -11.53
N ASN A 69 -31.20 -8.88 -12.04
CA ASN A 69 -31.12 -7.51 -12.54
C ASN A 69 -31.54 -6.40 -11.53
N GLU A 70 -31.38 -6.63 -10.21
CA GLU A 70 -31.55 -5.57 -9.21
C GLU A 70 -30.43 -4.51 -9.35
N ALA A 71 -29.18 -4.95 -9.51
CA ALA A 71 -28.09 -4.07 -9.93
C ALA A 71 -28.25 -3.73 -11.41
N SER A 72 -28.26 -2.43 -11.71
CA SER A 72 -28.31 -1.93 -13.09
C SER A 72 -27.02 -2.24 -13.85
N TRP A 73 -27.12 -2.39 -15.17
CA TRP A 73 -25.95 -2.61 -16.04
C TRP A 73 -24.89 -1.51 -15.91
N THR A 74 -25.26 -0.28 -15.52
CA THR A 74 -24.32 0.80 -15.25
C THR A 74 -23.52 0.60 -13.97
N GLN A 75 -24.13 0.08 -12.89
CA GLN A 75 -23.40 -0.27 -11.66
C GLN A 75 -22.44 -1.43 -11.91
N ILE A 76 -22.86 -2.42 -12.69
CA ILE A 76 -21.99 -3.53 -13.10
C ILE A 76 -20.82 -3.01 -13.96
N LEU A 77 -21.09 -2.09 -14.89
CA LEU A 77 -20.06 -1.48 -15.74
C LEU A 77 -19.03 -0.67 -14.93
N GLU A 78 -19.46 0.08 -13.91
CA GLU A 78 -18.56 0.80 -13.00
C GLU A 78 -17.59 -0.16 -12.29
N MET A 79 -18.08 -1.28 -11.78
CA MET A 79 -17.21 -2.28 -11.16
C MET A 79 -16.27 -2.95 -12.16
N LEU A 80 -16.74 -3.24 -13.37
CA LEU A 80 -15.91 -3.77 -14.45
C LEU A 80 -14.77 -2.82 -14.82
N GLU A 81 -15.00 -1.50 -14.81
CA GLU A 81 -13.96 -0.49 -15.03
C GLU A 81 -12.85 -0.62 -13.97
N PHE A 82 -13.19 -0.71 -12.69
CA PHE A 82 -12.20 -0.94 -11.62
C PHE A 82 -11.46 -2.29 -11.75
N MET A 83 -12.17 -3.36 -12.13
CA MET A 83 -11.54 -4.66 -12.37
C MET A 83 -10.56 -4.60 -13.55
N ALA A 84 -10.97 -3.94 -14.63
CA ALA A 84 -10.17 -3.74 -15.83
C ALA A 84 -8.94 -2.84 -15.56
N ASP A 85 -9.01 -1.91 -14.62
CA ASP A 85 -7.84 -1.10 -14.23
C ASP A 85 -6.88 -1.87 -13.31
N ALA A 86 -7.41 -2.71 -12.43
CA ALA A 86 -6.64 -3.43 -11.42
C ALA A 86 -5.85 -4.65 -11.98
N ALA A 87 -6.38 -5.31 -13.02
CA ALA A 87 -5.83 -6.53 -13.61
C ALA A 87 -5.52 -6.37 -15.11
N SER A 88 -4.43 -6.97 -15.60
CA SER A 88 -4.03 -6.84 -17.02
C SER A 88 -4.66 -7.87 -17.94
N VAL A 89 -5.11 -9.00 -17.40
CA VAL A 89 -5.77 -10.10 -18.12
C VAL A 89 -7.18 -9.73 -18.65
N PRO A 90 -7.64 -10.35 -19.76
CA PRO A 90 -8.98 -10.13 -20.28
C PRO A 90 -10.10 -10.54 -19.31
N ILE A 91 -11.23 -9.85 -19.43
CA ILE A 91 -12.45 -10.11 -18.66
C ILE A 91 -13.57 -10.54 -19.61
N LEU A 92 -14.21 -11.68 -19.32
CA LEU A 92 -15.50 -12.09 -19.88
C LEU A 92 -16.60 -11.68 -18.89
N MET A 93 -17.49 -10.78 -19.32
CA MET A 93 -18.63 -10.34 -18.53
C MET A 93 -19.82 -11.31 -18.67
N ASP A 94 -20.46 -11.66 -17.56
CA ASP A 94 -21.85 -12.15 -17.55
C ASP A 94 -22.80 -10.98 -17.82
N GLY A 95 -23.33 -10.94 -19.04
CA GLY A 95 -24.23 -9.91 -19.54
C GLY A 95 -25.71 -10.19 -19.29
N ASP A 96 -26.03 -11.21 -18.49
CA ASP A 96 -27.41 -11.66 -18.29
C ASP A 96 -28.09 -11.89 -19.64
N THR A 97 -29.28 -11.33 -19.86
CA THR A 97 -29.99 -11.41 -21.15
C THR A 97 -29.66 -10.25 -22.10
N GLY A 98 -28.67 -9.41 -21.74
CA GLY A 98 -28.32 -8.17 -22.46
C GLY A 98 -29.02 -6.90 -21.94
N TYR A 99 -29.61 -6.97 -20.74
CA TYR A 99 -30.31 -5.87 -20.04
C TYR A 99 -31.43 -5.19 -20.86
N GLY A 100 -32.12 -5.97 -21.69
CA GLY A 100 -33.24 -5.52 -22.51
C GLY A 100 -33.26 -6.20 -23.88
N ASN A 101 -33.47 -5.43 -24.94
CA ASN A 101 -33.53 -5.93 -26.31
C ASN A 101 -32.21 -5.67 -27.07
N PHE A 102 -32.21 -5.93 -28.39
CA PHE A 102 -31.04 -5.72 -29.26
C PHE A 102 -30.42 -4.30 -29.13
N ASN A 103 -31.23 -3.27 -28.88
CA ASN A 103 -30.76 -1.89 -28.76
C ASN A 103 -30.00 -1.67 -27.43
N ASN A 104 -30.35 -2.40 -26.37
CA ASN A 104 -29.61 -2.43 -25.11
C ASN A 104 -28.27 -3.15 -25.30
N VAL A 105 -28.28 -4.31 -25.96
CA VAL A 105 -27.08 -5.14 -26.20
C VAL A 105 -26.03 -4.37 -26.99
N ARG A 106 -26.41 -3.73 -28.10
CA ARG A 106 -25.43 -2.95 -28.89
C ARG A 106 -24.80 -1.81 -28.09
N ARG A 107 -25.58 -1.15 -27.22
CA ARG A 107 -25.06 -0.10 -26.34
C ARG A 107 -24.12 -0.67 -25.28
N LEU A 108 -24.47 -1.84 -24.72
CA LEU A 108 -23.64 -2.54 -23.76
C LEU A 108 -22.29 -2.91 -24.38
N VAL A 109 -22.27 -3.52 -25.58
CA VAL A 109 -21.03 -3.87 -26.29
C VAL A 109 -20.13 -2.66 -26.47
N SER A 110 -20.65 -1.55 -27.02
CA SER A 110 -19.84 -0.33 -27.19
C SER A 110 -19.31 0.23 -25.87
N LYS A 111 -20.03 0.02 -24.76
CA LYS A 111 -19.59 0.48 -23.43
C LYS A 111 -18.56 -0.46 -22.79
N LEU A 112 -18.65 -1.76 -23.02
CA LEU A 112 -17.68 -2.74 -22.55
C LEU A 112 -16.32 -2.54 -23.22
N GLU A 113 -16.30 -2.31 -24.53
CA GLU A 113 -15.06 -1.98 -25.25
C GLU A 113 -14.41 -0.68 -24.72
N GLN A 114 -15.22 0.36 -24.44
CA GLN A 114 -14.74 1.60 -23.81
C GLN A 114 -14.13 1.39 -22.42
N ARG A 115 -14.42 0.26 -21.76
CA ARG A 115 -13.88 -0.14 -20.45
C ARG A 115 -12.87 -1.28 -20.54
N SER A 116 -12.35 -1.56 -21.74
CA SER A 116 -11.34 -2.60 -21.95
C SER A 116 -11.76 -3.98 -21.43
N VAL A 117 -13.07 -4.27 -21.45
CA VAL A 117 -13.62 -5.62 -21.25
C VAL A 117 -13.51 -6.37 -22.58
N ALA A 118 -13.11 -7.63 -22.53
CA ALA A 118 -12.69 -8.38 -23.72
C ALA A 118 -13.83 -9.13 -24.40
N ALA A 119 -14.84 -9.53 -23.63
CA ALA A 119 -15.94 -10.34 -24.13
C ALA A 119 -17.22 -10.18 -23.29
N LEU A 120 -18.34 -10.51 -23.93
CA LEU A 120 -19.67 -10.48 -23.35
C LEU A 120 -20.32 -11.86 -23.48
N CYS A 121 -20.84 -12.41 -22.38
CA CYS A 121 -21.70 -13.59 -22.40
C CYS A 121 -23.16 -13.16 -22.23
N ILE A 122 -24.06 -13.51 -23.15
CA ILE A 122 -25.51 -13.28 -22.98
C ILE A 122 -26.28 -14.60 -23.01
N GLU A 123 -27.35 -14.72 -22.23
CA GLU A 123 -28.19 -15.92 -22.12
C GLU A 123 -29.59 -15.73 -22.70
N ASP A 124 -30.14 -16.81 -23.26
CA ASP A 124 -31.39 -16.83 -24.02
C ASP A 124 -32.67 -16.91 -23.17
N LYS A 125 -32.66 -16.31 -21.98
CA LYS A 125 -33.84 -16.14 -21.12
C LYS A 125 -34.63 -14.88 -21.47
N LEU A 126 -35.86 -14.81 -20.97
CA LEU A 126 -36.64 -13.57 -20.92
C LEU A 126 -36.04 -12.59 -19.88
N TYR A 127 -36.24 -11.30 -20.12
CA TYR A 127 -35.85 -10.22 -19.19
C TYR A 127 -37.05 -9.78 -18.32
N PRO A 128 -36.88 -9.54 -17.01
CA PRO A 128 -35.63 -9.61 -16.23
C PRO A 128 -35.13 -11.04 -16.00
N LYS A 129 -33.82 -11.18 -15.82
CA LYS A 129 -33.15 -12.47 -15.56
C LYS A 129 -33.71 -13.13 -14.31
N THR A 130 -33.92 -14.44 -14.41
CA THR A 130 -34.12 -15.32 -13.25
C THR A 130 -32.90 -16.24 -13.14
N ASN A 131 -32.27 -16.27 -11.96
CA ASN A 131 -31.08 -17.08 -11.72
C ASN A 131 -31.37 -18.58 -11.95
N SER A 132 -30.42 -19.31 -12.57
CA SER A 132 -30.57 -20.71 -12.98
C SER A 132 -30.77 -21.72 -11.84
N PHE A 133 -30.60 -21.30 -10.58
CA PHE A 133 -30.85 -22.14 -9.39
C PHE A 133 -32.23 -21.92 -8.77
N ILE A 134 -33.07 -21.02 -9.29
CA ILE A 134 -34.40 -20.68 -8.75
C ILE A 134 -35.49 -21.45 -9.51
N ASP A 135 -36.30 -22.23 -8.76
CA ASP A 135 -37.51 -22.97 -9.16
C ASP A 135 -37.35 -23.92 -10.37
N GLY A 136 -37.37 -25.24 -10.10
CA GLY A 136 -37.23 -26.33 -11.08
C GLY A 136 -38.40 -26.54 -12.06
N ASN A 137 -39.16 -25.49 -12.38
CA ASN A 137 -40.19 -25.50 -13.43
C ASN A 137 -39.59 -25.05 -14.77
N LYS A 138 -40.26 -25.40 -15.88
CA LYS A 138 -39.89 -24.96 -17.24
C LYS A 138 -39.88 -23.43 -17.32
N GLN A 139 -38.70 -22.83 -17.18
CA GLN A 139 -38.51 -21.39 -17.39
C GLN A 139 -38.77 -21.07 -18.86
N GLU A 140 -39.49 -19.98 -19.14
CA GLU A 140 -39.68 -19.52 -20.50
C GLU A 140 -38.36 -18.94 -21.05
N LEU A 141 -37.95 -19.46 -22.21
CA LEU A 141 -36.80 -18.94 -22.95
C LEU A 141 -37.26 -17.90 -23.96
N ALA A 142 -36.35 -17.02 -24.34
CA ALA A 142 -36.58 -16.10 -25.44
C ALA A 142 -36.84 -16.86 -26.75
N ASP A 143 -37.61 -16.22 -27.63
CA ASP A 143 -37.74 -16.65 -29.01
C ASP A 143 -36.36 -16.64 -29.69
N ILE A 144 -36.09 -17.65 -30.53
CA ILE A 144 -34.78 -17.82 -31.14
C ILE A 144 -34.44 -16.65 -32.07
N GLU A 145 -35.39 -16.19 -32.88
CA GLU A 145 -35.15 -15.10 -33.83
C GLU A 145 -34.90 -13.79 -33.08
N GLU A 146 -35.66 -13.55 -32.02
CA GLU A 146 -35.46 -12.39 -31.15
C GLU A 146 -34.07 -12.41 -30.49
N PHE A 147 -33.64 -13.55 -29.93
CA PHE A 147 -32.31 -13.65 -29.34
C PHE A 147 -31.18 -13.55 -30.38
N CYS A 148 -31.37 -14.12 -31.57
CA CYS A 148 -30.46 -13.94 -32.71
C CYS A 148 -30.30 -12.46 -33.08
N SER A 149 -31.35 -11.65 -32.98
CA SER A 149 -31.27 -10.21 -33.25
C SER A 149 -30.36 -9.48 -32.26
N ARG A 150 -30.31 -9.94 -31.00
CA ARG A 150 -29.41 -9.39 -29.97
C ARG A 150 -27.94 -9.68 -30.30
N ILE A 151 -27.65 -10.92 -30.70
CA ILE A 151 -26.30 -11.35 -31.11
C ILE A 151 -25.83 -10.51 -32.30
N LYS A 152 -26.62 -10.47 -33.38
CA LYS A 152 -26.31 -9.68 -34.59
C LYS A 152 -26.09 -8.21 -34.26
N ALA A 153 -26.98 -7.58 -33.49
CA ALA A 153 -26.84 -6.17 -33.12
C ALA A 153 -25.60 -5.91 -32.26
N GLY A 154 -25.19 -6.86 -31.41
CA GLY A 154 -23.93 -6.79 -30.68
C GLY A 154 -22.72 -6.87 -31.61
N LYS A 155 -22.72 -7.84 -32.54
CA LYS A 155 -21.66 -8.02 -33.55
C LYS A 155 -21.58 -6.86 -34.56
N ASP A 156 -22.68 -6.17 -34.82
CA ASP A 156 -22.69 -4.97 -35.66
C ASP A 156 -22.13 -3.73 -34.93
N ALA A 157 -22.10 -3.73 -33.60
CA ALA A 157 -21.76 -2.57 -32.78
C ALA A 157 -20.34 -2.55 -32.22
N GLN A 158 -19.69 -3.70 -32.16
CA GLN A 158 -18.27 -3.85 -31.81
C GLN A 158 -17.40 -2.97 -32.72
N GLN A 159 -16.43 -2.29 -32.11
CA GLN A 159 -15.41 -1.49 -32.79
C GLN A 159 -14.11 -2.28 -32.99
N ASP A 160 -13.91 -3.32 -32.18
CA ASP A 160 -12.79 -4.25 -32.28
C ASP A 160 -13.28 -5.61 -32.76
N ASP A 161 -12.82 -6.08 -33.92
CA ASP A 161 -13.22 -7.37 -34.52
C ASP A 161 -12.82 -8.60 -33.66
N ASP A 162 -11.97 -8.37 -32.65
CA ASP A 162 -11.57 -9.37 -31.67
C ASP A 162 -12.42 -9.38 -30.40
N PHE A 163 -13.39 -8.47 -30.25
CA PHE A 163 -14.36 -8.55 -29.17
C PHE A 163 -15.27 -9.78 -29.37
N CYS A 164 -15.36 -10.63 -28.37
CA CYS A 164 -16.14 -11.86 -28.46
C CYS A 164 -17.52 -11.74 -27.79
N ILE A 165 -18.55 -12.24 -28.46
CA ILE A 165 -19.87 -12.50 -27.88
C ILE A 165 -20.04 -14.00 -27.72
N ILE A 166 -20.15 -14.44 -26.48
CA ILE A 166 -20.46 -15.82 -26.10
C ILE A 166 -21.97 -15.91 -25.85
N THR A 167 -22.60 -16.95 -26.38
CA THR A 167 -24.04 -17.17 -26.20
C THR A 167 -24.27 -18.35 -25.29
N ARG A 168 -24.88 -18.07 -24.14
CA ARG A 168 -25.26 -19.05 -23.14
C ARG A 168 -26.63 -19.63 -23.47
N VAL A 169 -26.67 -20.95 -23.66
CA VAL A 169 -27.89 -21.70 -23.97
C VAL A 169 -28.44 -22.30 -22.68
N GLU A 170 -29.63 -21.85 -22.27
CA GLU A 170 -30.29 -22.29 -21.04
C GLU A 170 -31.34 -23.40 -21.28
N ALA A 171 -31.34 -24.04 -22.46
CA ALA A 171 -32.28 -25.10 -22.82
C ALA A 171 -32.36 -26.23 -21.77
N PHE A 172 -31.23 -26.80 -21.36
CA PHE A 172 -31.20 -27.84 -20.33
C PHE A 172 -31.68 -27.33 -18.96
N ILE A 173 -31.29 -26.11 -18.58
CA ILE A 173 -31.74 -25.46 -17.33
C ILE A 173 -33.27 -25.29 -17.31
N ALA A 174 -33.85 -24.88 -18.44
CA ALA A 174 -35.29 -24.72 -18.60
C ALA A 174 -36.04 -26.06 -18.82
N GLY A 175 -35.36 -27.21 -18.71
CA GLY A 175 -35.97 -28.54 -18.81
C GLY A 175 -36.27 -29.01 -20.24
N TRP A 176 -35.65 -28.39 -21.23
CA TRP A 176 -35.65 -28.89 -22.61
C TRP A 176 -34.53 -29.93 -22.82
N GLY A 177 -34.67 -30.71 -23.90
CA GLY A 177 -33.69 -31.75 -24.24
C GLY A 177 -32.57 -31.26 -25.16
N LEU A 178 -31.68 -32.20 -25.50
CA LEU A 178 -30.51 -31.98 -26.36
C LEU A 178 -30.86 -31.40 -27.74
N GLU A 179 -31.96 -31.85 -28.35
CA GLU A 179 -32.39 -31.38 -29.67
C GLU A 179 -32.67 -29.87 -29.68
N GLU A 180 -33.35 -29.36 -28.64
CA GLU A 180 -33.63 -27.92 -28.51
C GLU A 180 -32.36 -27.13 -28.20
N ALA A 181 -31.46 -27.68 -27.37
CA ALA A 181 -30.16 -27.07 -27.09
C ALA A 181 -29.31 -26.92 -28.35
N LEU A 182 -29.26 -27.94 -29.21
CA LEU A 182 -28.58 -27.92 -30.50
C LEU A 182 -29.23 -26.93 -31.47
N ARG A 183 -30.57 -26.93 -31.57
CA ARG A 183 -31.32 -26.00 -32.43
C ARG A 183 -31.02 -24.54 -32.09
N ARG A 184 -30.96 -24.20 -30.80
CA ARG A 184 -30.60 -22.87 -30.30
C ARG A 184 -29.15 -22.53 -30.58
N ALA A 185 -28.23 -23.43 -30.24
CA ALA A 185 -26.81 -23.22 -30.49
C ALA A 185 -26.49 -22.99 -31.98
N GLU A 186 -27.14 -23.74 -32.88
CA GLU A 186 -26.97 -23.58 -34.34
C GLU A 186 -27.45 -22.20 -34.80
N ALA A 187 -28.65 -21.79 -34.39
CA ALA A 187 -29.16 -20.47 -34.72
C ALA A 187 -28.27 -19.34 -34.18
N TYR A 188 -27.70 -19.52 -32.98
CA TYR A 188 -26.81 -18.53 -32.37
C TYR A 188 -25.44 -18.48 -33.04
N HIS A 189 -24.94 -19.63 -33.52
CA HIS A 189 -23.77 -19.72 -34.38
C HIS A 189 -23.99 -18.95 -35.69
N GLU A 190 -25.09 -19.22 -36.40
CA GLU A 190 -25.46 -18.52 -37.65
C GLU A 190 -25.67 -17.01 -37.43
N ALA A 191 -26.08 -16.60 -36.22
CA ALA A 191 -26.24 -15.21 -35.84
C ALA A 191 -24.93 -14.48 -35.55
N GLY A 192 -23.80 -15.18 -35.49
CA GLY A 192 -22.46 -14.61 -35.30
C GLY A 192 -21.90 -14.74 -33.88
N SER A 193 -22.38 -15.68 -33.08
CA SER A 193 -21.76 -16.03 -31.80
C SER A 193 -20.32 -16.52 -32.01
N ASP A 194 -19.39 -16.10 -31.15
CA ASP A 194 -17.99 -16.53 -31.19
C ASP A 194 -17.76 -17.83 -30.39
N GLY A 195 -18.72 -18.21 -29.53
CA GLY A 195 -18.66 -19.43 -28.72
C GLY A 195 -19.98 -19.72 -28.01
N ILE A 196 -20.22 -20.99 -27.72
CA ILE A 196 -21.43 -21.43 -27.02
C ILE A 196 -21.10 -21.77 -25.57
N LEU A 197 -21.72 -21.08 -24.61
CA LEU A 197 -21.71 -21.54 -23.23
C LEU A 197 -22.87 -22.51 -23.03
N MET A 198 -22.56 -23.79 -22.84
CA MET A 198 -23.59 -24.79 -22.56
C MET A 198 -23.69 -25.03 -21.05
N HIS A 199 -24.89 -24.85 -20.50
CA HIS A 199 -25.12 -24.97 -19.06
C HIS A 199 -26.04 -26.13 -18.71
N SER A 200 -25.84 -26.71 -17.53
CA SER A 200 -26.62 -27.83 -16.99
C SER A 200 -26.67 -27.71 -15.47
N ALA A 201 -27.82 -28.07 -14.90
CA ALA A 201 -28.05 -28.12 -13.46
C ALA A 201 -27.81 -29.52 -12.87
N LEU A 202 -27.44 -30.50 -13.69
CA LEU A 202 -27.16 -31.86 -13.22
C LEU A 202 -25.83 -31.93 -12.50
N ASN A 203 -25.71 -32.84 -11.54
CA ASN A 203 -24.47 -33.11 -10.80
C ASN A 203 -23.46 -33.99 -11.56
N HIS A 204 -23.70 -34.24 -12.84
CA HIS A 204 -22.84 -35.01 -13.73
C HIS A 204 -22.77 -34.35 -15.11
N PRO A 205 -21.72 -34.61 -15.91
CA PRO A 205 -21.47 -33.87 -17.15
C PRO A 205 -22.25 -34.42 -18.37
N GLY A 206 -23.13 -35.41 -18.20
CA GLY A 206 -23.78 -36.14 -19.30
C GLY A 206 -24.43 -35.26 -20.38
N GLU A 207 -25.20 -34.24 -20.01
CA GLU A 207 -25.81 -33.30 -20.98
C GLU A 207 -24.76 -32.49 -21.74
N ILE A 208 -23.71 -32.04 -21.05
CA ILE A 208 -22.61 -31.26 -21.63
C ILE A 208 -21.82 -32.11 -22.63
N LEU A 209 -21.49 -33.35 -22.27
CA LEU A 209 -20.75 -34.28 -23.14
C LEU A 209 -21.60 -34.71 -24.35
N ALA A 210 -22.89 -34.94 -24.15
CA ALA A 210 -23.81 -35.26 -25.24
C ALA A 210 -23.93 -34.09 -26.22
N PHE A 211 -24.09 -32.86 -25.70
CA PHE A 211 -24.09 -31.66 -26.53
C PHE A 211 -22.77 -31.50 -27.30
N LYS A 212 -21.63 -31.59 -26.62
CA LYS A 212 -20.32 -31.42 -27.23
C LYS A 212 -20.09 -32.40 -28.39
N LYS A 213 -20.47 -33.67 -28.21
CA LYS A 213 -20.39 -34.70 -29.24
C LYS A 213 -21.22 -34.36 -30.48
N GLU A 214 -22.50 -34.02 -30.31
CA GLU A 214 -23.41 -33.75 -31.44
C GLU A 214 -23.17 -32.36 -32.07
N TRP A 215 -22.62 -31.42 -31.29
CA TRP A 215 -22.25 -30.08 -31.76
C TRP A 215 -21.14 -30.12 -32.82
N GLY A 216 -20.23 -31.10 -32.73
CA GLY A 216 -19.23 -31.36 -33.75
C GLY A 216 -18.28 -30.18 -34.00
N ASP A 217 -17.89 -29.48 -32.94
CA ASP A 217 -16.87 -28.42 -32.95
C ASP A 217 -17.12 -27.24 -33.90
N ARG A 218 -18.40 -26.95 -34.25
CA ARG A 218 -18.77 -25.79 -35.09
C ARG A 218 -18.36 -24.45 -34.47
N LEU A 219 -18.35 -24.37 -33.14
CA LEU A 219 -17.81 -23.27 -32.35
C LEU A 219 -17.17 -23.79 -31.05
N PRO A 220 -16.23 -23.03 -30.46
CA PRO A 220 -15.75 -23.26 -29.10
C PRO A 220 -16.91 -23.41 -28.11
N VAL A 221 -16.79 -24.41 -27.22
CA VAL A 221 -17.77 -24.67 -26.16
C VAL A 221 -17.17 -24.28 -24.82
N VAL A 222 -17.90 -23.43 -24.09
CA VAL A 222 -17.59 -22.95 -22.74
C VAL A 222 -18.50 -23.66 -21.75
N ILE A 223 -17.96 -24.04 -20.59
CA ILE A 223 -18.71 -24.74 -19.54
C ILE A 223 -18.53 -24.08 -18.17
N VAL A 224 -19.47 -24.35 -17.26
CA VAL A 224 -19.45 -23.86 -15.87
C VAL A 224 -19.68 -25.05 -14.92
N PRO A 225 -18.62 -25.79 -14.54
CA PRO A 225 -18.72 -27.05 -13.78
C PRO A 225 -18.95 -26.86 -12.28
N THR A 226 -19.73 -25.85 -11.87
CA THR A 226 -20.00 -25.57 -10.45
C THR A 226 -20.75 -26.70 -9.75
N ILE A 227 -21.73 -27.33 -10.41
CA ILE A 227 -22.56 -28.40 -9.81
C ILE A 227 -21.98 -29.79 -10.08
N TYR A 228 -21.41 -30.02 -11.26
CA TYR A 228 -20.75 -31.27 -11.64
C TYR A 228 -19.23 -31.22 -11.40
N TYR A 229 -18.81 -30.54 -10.33
CA TYR A 229 -17.42 -30.28 -9.95
C TYR A 229 -16.58 -31.54 -9.68
N ALA A 230 -17.23 -32.67 -9.39
CA ALA A 230 -16.56 -33.95 -9.15
C ALA A 230 -16.04 -34.60 -10.46
N THR A 231 -16.43 -34.07 -11.62
CA THR A 231 -15.96 -34.56 -12.92
C THR A 231 -14.47 -34.24 -13.08
N PRO A 232 -13.60 -35.23 -13.34
CA PRO A 232 -12.19 -34.97 -13.60
C PRO A 232 -12.01 -34.04 -14.80
N THR A 233 -11.12 -33.06 -14.68
CA THR A 233 -10.89 -32.05 -15.74
C THR A 233 -10.47 -32.67 -17.07
N ASP A 234 -9.76 -33.80 -17.05
CA ASP A 234 -9.35 -34.52 -18.27
C ASP A 234 -10.54 -34.97 -19.12
N VAL A 235 -11.69 -35.24 -18.50
CA VAL A 235 -12.92 -35.55 -19.25
C VAL A 235 -13.34 -34.38 -20.16
N PHE A 236 -13.14 -33.13 -19.71
CA PHE A 236 -13.42 -31.95 -20.52
C PHE A 236 -12.35 -31.70 -21.58
N ARG A 237 -11.08 -32.00 -21.28
CA ARG A 237 -9.97 -31.95 -22.25
C ARG A 237 -10.20 -32.94 -23.39
N ASP A 238 -10.49 -34.19 -23.05
CA ASP A 238 -10.74 -35.27 -24.00
C ASP A 238 -11.98 -35.00 -24.86
N ALA A 239 -12.99 -34.32 -24.30
CA ALA A 239 -14.16 -33.88 -25.02
C ALA A 239 -13.92 -32.65 -25.90
N GLY A 240 -12.75 -32.00 -25.84
CA GLY A 240 -12.42 -30.80 -26.63
C GLY A 240 -13.14 -29.54 -26.17
N VAL A 241 -13.50 -29.43 -24.89
CA VAL A 241 -14.04 -28.19 -24.30
C VAL A 241 -12.98 -27.09 -24.38
N SER A 242 -13.38 -25.87 -24.76
CA SER A 242 -12.46 -24.75 -24.95
C SER A 242 -12.17 -24.00 -23.65
N ILE A 243 -13.20 -23.64 -22.88
CA ILE A 243 -13.05 -22.91 -21.62
C ILE A 243 -13.88 -23.55 -20.51
N ALA A 244 -13.28 -23.71 -19.33
CA ALA A 244 -13.99 -23.98 -18.08
C ALA A 244 -13.96 -22.77 -17.15
N ILE A 245 -15.14 -22.36 -16.63
CA ILE A 245 -15.29 -21.20 -15.75
C ILE A 245 -15.49 -21.64 -14.30
N TRP A 246 -14.62 -21.20 -13.40
CA TRP A 246 -14.77 -21.35 -11.96
C TRP A 246 -15.60 -20.19 -11.38
N ALA A 247 -16.93 -20.28 -11.49
CA ALA A 247 -17.80 -19.10 -11.51
C ALA A 247 -18.07 -18.32 -10.20
N ASN A 248 -17.79 -18.84 -9.00
CA ASN A 248 -18.19 -18.18 -7.74
C ASN A 248 -17.38 -18.58 -6.50
N HIS A 249 -16.18 -19.10 -6.68
CA HIS A 249 -15.42 -19.76 -5.63
C HIS A 249 -14.69 -18.77 -4.71
N LEU A 250 -14.16 -17.66 -5.22
CA LEU A 250 -13.50 -16.65 -4.39
C LEU A 250 -14.48 -15.97 -3.45
N LEU A 251 -15.67 -15.59 -3.93
CA LEU A 251 -16.74 -15.04 -3.10
C LEU A 251 -17.15 -16.02 -1.99
N ARG A 252 -17.36 -17.30 -2.33
CA ARG A 252 -17.73 -18.34 -1.36
C ARG A 252 -16.65 -18.55 -0.30
N ALA A 253 -15.38 -18.55 -0.68
CA ALA A 253 -14.26 -18.63 0.25
C ALA A 253 -14.17 -17.40 1.17
N GLY A 254 -14.37 -16.21 0.59
CA GLY A 254 -14.44 -14.95 1.32
C GLY A 254 -15.55 -14.93 2.37
N ILE A 255 -16.75 -15.43 2.04
CA ILE A 255 -17.88 -15.49 2.97
C ILE A 255 -17.54 -16.31 4.23
N ILE A 256 -16.90 -17.47 4.07
CA ILE A 256 -16.49 -18.31 5.21
C ILE A 256 -15.49 -17.54 6.08
N SER A 257 -14.43 -17.01 5.47
CA SER A 257 -13.35 -16.32 6.19
C SER A 257 -13.83 -15.05 6.91
N MET A 258 -14.66 -14.24 6.24
CA MET A 258 -15.25 -13.04 6.83
C MET A 258 -16.15 -13.38 8.01
N ARG A 259 -16.97 -14.44 7.91
CA ARG A 259 -17.86 -14.88 8.98
C ARG A 259 -17.06 -15.34 10.21
N GLU A 260 -16.11 -16.27 10.01
CA GLU A 260 -15.29 -16.79 11.11
C GLU A 260 -14.50 -15.69 11.83
N CYS A 261 -13.94 -14.75 11.07
CA CYS A 261 -13.23 -13.60 11.60
C CYS A 261 -14.16 -12.71 12.44
N ALA A 262 -15.31 -12.29 11.88
CA ALA A 262 -16.26 -11.44 12.57
C ALA A 262 -16.83 -12.07 13.85
N GLU A 263 -17.18 -13.37 13.81
CA GLU A 263 -17.65 -14.11 14.98
C GLU A 263 -16.60 -14.20 16.09
N THR A 264 -15.33 -14.40 15.72
CA THR A 264 -14.22 -14.48 16.67
C THR A 264 -13.96 -13.13 17.33
N ILE A 265 -13.87 -12.05 16.54
CA ILE A 265 -13.67 -10.68 17.05
C ILE A 265 -14.83 -10.28 17.98
N ALA A 266 -16.08 -10.56 17.57
CA ALA A 266 -17.25 -10.23 18.38
C ALA A 266 -17.29 -10.98 19.72
N ARG A 267 -16.86 -12.25 19.74
CA ARG A 267 -16.82 -13.09 20.94
C ARG A 267 -15.69 -12.69 21.90
N GLU A 268 -14.51 -12.40 21.37
CA GLU A 268 -13.28 -12.22 22.15
C GLU A 268 -12.96 -10.76 22.47
N GLN A 269 -13.58 -9.82 21.74
CA GLN A 269 -13.40 -8.36 21.89
C GLN A 269 -11.93 -7.91 21.83
N ASN A 270 -11.09 -8.67 21.13
CA ASN A 270 -9.70 -8.37 20.82
C ASN A 270 -9.31 -9.09 19.50
N LEU A 271 -8.11 -8.83 18.99
CA LEU A 271 -7.65 -9.30 17.68
C LEU A 271 -6.59 -10.42 17.74
N GLN A 272 -6.09 -10.77 18.93
CA GLN A 272 -4.86 -11.58 19.07
C GLN A 272 -4.97 -12.96 18.41
N SER A 273 -6.14 -13.60 18.45
CA SER A 273 -6.39 -14.92 17.86
C SER A 273 -6.65 -14.90 16.34
N VAL A 274 -6.81 -13.70 15.77
CA VAL A 274 -7.19 -13.49 14.37
C VAL A 274 -6.00 -13.04 13.52
N GLU A 275 -5.08 -12.24 14.08
CA GLU A 275 -3.96 -11.62 13.33
C GLU A 275 -3.14 -12.64 12.51
N ASP A 276 -2.81 -13.81 13.07
CA ASP A 276 -2.02 -14.83 12.38
C ASP A 276 -2.81 -15.61 11.29
N ARG A 277 -4.11 -15.36 11.15
CA ARG A 277 -5.01 -16.07 10.22
C ARG A 277 -5.51 -15.20 9.06
N ILE A 278 -5.12 -13.92 9.02
CA ILE A 278 -5.55 -12.97 7.99
C ILE A 278 -4.34 -12.37 7.26
N ALA A 279 -4.59 -11.72 6.13
CA ALA A 279 -3.54 -11.01 5.41
C ALA A 279 -3.07 -9.81 6.25
N PRO A 280 -1.75 -9.58 6.39
CA PRO A 280 -1.24 -8.39 7.07
C PRO A 280 -1.61 -7.13 6.27
N VAL A 281 -1.70 -5.98 6.94
CA VAL A 281 -2.00 -4.69 6.28
C VAL A 281 -1.01 -4.37 5.13
N LYS A 282 0.25 -4.78 5.26
CA LYS A 282 1.26 -4.63 4.20
C LYS A 282 0.88 -5.34 2.89
N GLU A 283 0.14 -6.44 2.96
CA GLU A 283 -0.34 -7.15 1.78
C GLU A 283 -1.45 -6.35 1.07
N ILE A 284 -2.31 -5.66 1.82
CA ILE A 284 -3.30 -4.74 1.26
C ILE A 284 -2.57 -3.61 0.49
N PHE A 285 -1.53 -3.02 1.07
CA PHE A 285 -0.74 -1.98 0.40
C PHE A 285 -0.04 -2.47 -0.87
N ARG A 286 0.44 -3.72 -0.88
CA ARG A 286 1.02 -4.35 -2.07
C ARG A 286 -0.04 -4.51 -3.16
N LEU A 287 -1.21 -5.05 -2.82
CA LEU A 287 -2.33 -5.21 -3.75
C LEU A 287 -2.91 -3.87 -4.23
N GLN A 288 -2.76 -2.79 -3.48
CA GLN A 288 -3.14 -1.43 -3.90
C GLN A 288 -2.08 -0.75 -4.77
N GLY A 289 -0.86 -1.29 -4.86
CA GLY A 289 0.23 -0.67 -5.64
C GLY A 289 0.87 0.55 -4.96
N VAL A 290 0.87 0.62 -3.62
CA VAL A 290 1.41 1.78 -2.87
C VAL A 290 2.87 2.07 -3.20
N SER A 291 3.67 1.07 -3.58
CA SER A 291 5.05 1.29 -4.02
C SER A 291 5.12 2.15 -5.28
N GLU A 292 4.23 1.95 -6.25
CA GLU A 292 4.21 2.73 -7.49
C GLU A 292 3.80 4.18 -7.21
N LEU A 293 2.86 4.41 -6.30
CA LEU A 293 2.53 5.76 -5.84
C LEU A 293 3.74 6.44 -5.19
N LYS A 294 4.49 5.75 -4.33
CA LYS A 294 5.70 6.32 -3.70
C LYS A 294 6.76 6.68 -4.74
N ASP A 295 7.02 5.80 -5.71
CA ASP A 295 7.95 6.08 -6.80
C ASP A 295 7.49 7.29 -7.63
N ALA A 296 6.18 7.43 -7.85
CA ALA A 296 5.59 8.58 -8.53
C ALA A 296 5.71 9.87 -7.70
N GLU A 297 5.50 9.80 -6.39
CA GLU A 297 5.68 10.93 -5.46
C GLU A 297 7.12 11.42 -5.48
N GLU A 298 8.10 10.53 -5.37
CA GLU A 298 9.52 10.88 -5.46
C GLU A 298 9.89 11.54 -6.80
N ARG A 299 9.20 11.17 -7.88
CA ARG A 299 9.48 11.67 -9.22
C ARG A 299 8.79 12.99 -9.56
N TYR A 300 7.55 13.16 -9.11
CA TYR A 300 6.67 14.23 -9.60
C TYR A 300 6.29 15.24 -8.54
N LEU A 301 6.34 14.89 -7.25
CA LEU A 301 6.27 15.93 -6.24
C LEU A 301 7.55 16.75 -6.30
N PRO A 302 7.46 18.09 -6.15
CA PRO A 302 8.65 18.87 -5.94
C PRO A 302 9.42 18.23 -4.79
N ASN A 303 10.69 17.92 -5.00
CA ASN A 303 11.61 17.90 -3.87
C ASN A 303 11.45 19.28 -3.26
N ARG A 304 10.69 19.39 -2.18
CA ARG A 304 10.97 20.43 -1.22
C ARG A 304 12.38 20.07 -0.79
N ASP A 305 13.37 20.73 -1.40
CA ASP A 305 14.56 21.08 -0.67
C ASP A 305 13.99 21.72 0.58
N VAL A 306 13.88 20.93 1.65
CA VAL A 306 13.61 21.49 2.96
C VAL A 306 14.71 22.52 3.09
N ALA A 307 14.32 23.76 3.35
CA ALA A 307 15.24 24.88 3.53
C ALA A 307 16.04 24.70 4.82
N ALA A 308 16.38 23.47 5.21
CA ALA A 308 17.12 23.10 6.37
C ALA A 308 18.28 22.20 5.98
N ARG A 309 19.41 22.40 6.64
CA ARG A 309 20.55 21.48 6.67
C ARG A 309 20.74 20.96 8.09
N VAL A 310 21.55 19.93 8.25
CA VAL A 310 21.74 19.25 9.54
C VAL A 310 23.20 19.27 9.96
N ILE A 311 23.45 19.52 11.24
CA ILE A 311 24.70 19.21 11.94
C ILE A 311 24.43 18.07 12.94
N VAL A 312 25.10 16.93 12.75
CA VAL A 312 25.05 15.78 13.67
C VAL A 312 26.34 15.75 14.50
N LEU A 313 26.22 15.83 15.81
CA LEU A 313 27.36 15.77 16.74
C LEU A 313 27.72 14.31 17.03
N ALA A 314 28.84 13.82 16.49
CA ALA A 314 29.27 12.43 16.59
C ALA A 314 30.74 12.28 17.01
N ALA A 315 31.24 13.24 17.81
CA ALA A 315 32.64 13.29 18.21
C ALA A 315 32.99 12.37 19.39
N SER A 316 31.99 11.88 20.13
CA SER A 316 32.17 11.11 21.35
C SER A 316 32.54 9.65 21.10
N ARG A 317 33.28 9.07 22.06
CA ARG A 317 33.54 7.63 22.09
C ARG A 317 32.32 6.85 22.56
N GLY A 318 31.64 7.30 23.62
CA GLY A 318 30.60 6.54 24.33
C GLY A 318 31.22 5.46 25.22
N ASP A 319 31.92 5.87 26.29
CA ASP A 319 32.69 4.94 27.14
C ASP A 319 31.81 3.88 27.83
N ALA A 320 30.54 4.18 28.09
CA ALA A 320 29.57 3.26 28.69
C ALA A 320 29.29 2.00 27.86
N LEU A 321 29.58 2.03 26.55
CA LEU A 321 29.43 0.89 25.62
C LEU A 321 30.66 -0.05 25.58
N GLY A 322 31.72 0.28 26.33
CA GLY A 322 32.88 -0.58 26.52
C GLY A 322 33.57 -1.02 25.22
N GLU A 323 33.65 -2.33 24.99
CA GLU A 323 34.33 -2.91 23.82
C GLU A 323 33.65 -2.57 22.48
N LEU A 324 32.34 -2.27 22.47
CA LEU A 324 31.63 -1.90 21.25
C LEU A 324 32.17 -0.60 20.62
N THR A 325 32.74 0.27 21.45
CA THR A 325 33.32 1.56 21.06
C THR A 325 34.85 1.58 21.21
N ALA A 326 35.49 0.40 21.34
CA ALA A 326 36.95 0.31 21.34
C ALA A 326 37.54 0.69 19.97
N GLU A 327 36.95 0.20 18.88
CA GLU A 327 37.47 0.38 17.53
C GLU A 327 36.66 1.35 16.65
N ARG A 328 35.60 1.95 17.19
CA ARG A 328 34.70 2.87 16.47
C ARG A 328 34.02 3.85 17.43
N PRO A 329 33.56 5.03 16.99
CA PRO A 329 32.73 5.91 17.81
C PRO A 329 31.31 5.35 18.01
N LYS A 330 30.61 5.86 19.04
CA LYS A 330 29.23 5.49 19.42
C LYS A 330 28.28 5.48 18.21
N THR A 331 28.33 6.51 17.38
CA THR A 331 27.49 6.65 16.17
C THR A 331 27.67 5.52 15.13
N MET A 332 28.79 4.79 15.17
CA MET A 332 29.11 3.71 14.22
C MET A 332 28.87 2.31 14.81
N VAL A 333 28.33 2.22 16.03
CA VAL A 333 27.85 0.95 16.59
C VAL A 333 26.70 0.44 15.72
N GLU A 334 26.74 -0.86 15.39
CA GLU A 334 25.78 -1.49 14.50
C GLU A 334 24.56 -1.99 15.27
N VAL A 335 23.39 -1.60 14.78
CA VAL A 335 22.09 -2.15 15.16
C VAL A 335 21.54 -2.87 13.94
N GLN A 336 21.24 -4.16 14.06
CA GLN A 336 20.77 -5.01 12.95
C GLN A 336 21.62 -4.90 11.65
N GLY A 337 22.94 -4.74 11.79
CA GLY A 337 23.88 -4.67 10.66
C GLY A 337 23.96 -3.30 9.97
N ARG A 338 23.36 -2.25 10.55
CA ARG A 338 23.48 -0.85 10.10
C ARG A 338 23.99 0.03 11.24
N PRO A 339 24.95 0.95 11.00
CA PRO A 339 25.41 1.88 12.04
C PRO A 339 24.29 2.83 12.49
N LEU A 340 24.31 3.27 13.75
CA LEU A 340 23.35 4.26 14.29
C LEU A 340 23.25 5.52 13.41
N LEU A 341 24.40 6.06 12.98
CA LEU A 341 24.47 7.19 12.06
C LEU A 341 23.67 6.93 10.77
N GLY A 342 23.69 5.68 10.29
CA GLY A 342 22.92 5.27 9.12
C GLY A 342 21.41 5.47 9.34
N TYR A 343 20.88 5.13 10.52
CA TYR A 343 19.46 5.34 10.84
C TYR A 343 19.11 6.83 10.98
N ILE A 344 19.96 7.61 11.63
CA ILE A 344 19.81 9.07 11.76
C ILE A 344 19.77 9.74 10.39
N VAL A 345 20.74 9.41 9.52
CA VAL A 345 20.79 9.87 8.13
C VAL A 345 19.54 9.42 7.35
N SER A 346 19.00 8.25 7.63
CA SER A 346 17.73 7.78 7.04
C SER A 346 16.56 8.65 7.45
N ALA A 347 16.47 9.03 8.72
CA ALA A 347 15.39 9.85 9.25
C ALA A 347 15.40 11.23 8.56
N TYR A 348 16.55 11.89 8.50
CA TYR A 348 16.71 13.17 7.79
C TYR A 348 16.43 13.06 6.29
N ASN A 349 16.98 12.04 5.63
CA ASN A 349 16.72 11.82 4.21
C ASN A 349 15.24 11.61 3.90
N SER A 350 14.53 10.91 4.80
CA SER A 350 13.09 10.67 4.68
C SER A 350 12.25 11.92 4.93
N ALA A 351 12.77 12.87 5.71
CA ALA A 351 12.20 14.21 5.89
C ALA A 351 12.57 15.18 4.74
N GLY A 352 13.38 14.75 3.78
CA GLY A 352 13.81 15.58 2.65
C GLY A 352 15.07 16.42 2.90
N ILE A 353 15.72 16.29 4.06
CA ILE A 353 16.95 17.01 4.37
C ILE A 353 18.16 16.19 3.88
N LYS A 354 18.82 16.68 2.83
CA LYS A 354 19.95 15.97 2.18
C LYS A 354 21.31 16.50 2.59
N GLN A 355 21.39 17.76 3.02
CA GLN A 355 22.64 18.36 3.45
C GLN A 355 22.89 18.05 4.91
N ILE A 356 23.76 17.07 5.15
CA ILE A 356 24.08 16.58 6.48
C ILE A 356 25.59 16.71 6.68
N MET A 357 25.97 17.49 7.69
CA MET A 357 27.32 17.63 8.20
C MET A 357 27.44 16.80 9.48
N VAL A 358 28.49 16.00 9.60
CA VAL A 358 28.76 15.20 10.78
C VAL A 358 30.05 15.70 11.43
N VAL A 359 29.97 16.02 12.71
CA VAL A 359 31.13 16.40 13.52
C VAL A 359 31.79 15.15 14.08
N ARG A 360 33.04 14.92 13.73
CA ARG A 360 33.82 13.73 14.10
C ARG A 360 34.83 14.06 15.18
N GLY A 361 35.27 13.05 15.91
CA GLY A 361 36.26 13.19 16.98
C GLY A 361 36.97 11.87 17.19
N TYR A 362 36.52 11.07 18.17
CA TYR A 362 37.07 9.75 18.42
C TYR A 362 37.02 8.86 17.16
N LYS A 363 38.21 8.42 16.70
CA LYS A 363 38.39 7.61 15.49
C LYS A 363 37.63 8.16 14.26
N ALA A 364 37.80 9.45 13.97
CA ALA A 364 37.11 10.15 12.89
C ALA A 364 37.12 9.42 11.53
N ASP A 365 38.23 8.76 11.15
CA ASP A 365 38.36 8.03 9.88
C ASP A 365 37.37 6.87 9.71
N VAL A 366 36.77 6.37 10.81
CA VAL A 366 35.75 5.30 10.77
C VAL A 366 34.38 5.84 10.39
N VAL A 367 34.14 7.14 10.60
CA VAL A 367 32.88 7.81 10.24
C VAL A 367 32.94 8.23 8.78
N ASP A 368 32.61 7.30 7.90
CA ASP A 368 32.59 7.50 6.45
C ASP A 368 31.34 6.85 5.82
N LEU A 369 30.27 7.63 5.72
CA LEU A 369 29.06 7.30 4.98
C LEU A 369 28.95 8.17 3.71
N PRO A 370 28.41 7.62 2.61
CA PRO A 370 28.30 8.34 1.35
C PRO A 370 27.30 9.51 1.46
N GLY A 371 27.61 10.62 0.81
CA GLY A 371 26.72 11.78 0.70
C GLY A 371 26.69 12.70 1.92
N LEU A 372 27.60 12.51 2.89
CA LEU A 372 27.75 13.40 4.04
C LEU A 372 28.96 14.33 3.87
N SER A 373 28.95 15.43 4.60
CA SER A 373 30.10 16.31 4.81
C SER A 373 30.61 16.18 6.24
N TYR A 374 31.88 16.52 6.47
CA TYR A 374 32.53 16.26 7.76
C TYR A 374 33.33 17.45 8.27
N VAL A 375 33.31 17.62 9.58
CA VAL A 375 34.17 18.54 10.33
C VAL A 375 34.76 17.79 11.52
N ASP A 376 36.03 18.00 11.80
CA ASP A 376 36.71 17.30 12.89
C ASP A 376 36.84 18.22 14.10
N ASN A 377 36.50 17.71 15.28
CA ASN A 377 36.92 18.23 16.56
C ASN A 377 38.17 17.45 17.03
N PRO A 378 39.40 17.96 16.79
CA PRO A 378 40.63 17.26 17.17
C PRO A 378 40.83 17.19 18.70
N ASP A 379 40.20 18.09 19.45
CA ASP A 379 40.32 18.20 20.90
C ASP A 379 39.15 17.53 21.65
N TYR A 380 38.38 16.64 20.99
CA TYR A 380 37.19 15.97 21.53
C TYR A 380 37.38 15.34 22.92
N ALA A 381 38.60 14.91 23.27
CA ALA A 381 38.90 14.31 24.57
C ALA A 381 38.97 15.32 25.73
N LYS A 382 39.06 16.62 25.44
CA LYS A 382 39.19 17.71 26.41
C LYS A 382 38.04 18.71 26.35
N THR A 383 37.16 18.59 25.35
CA THR A 383 36.08 19.54 25.05
C THR A 383 34.72 18.85 25.11
N GLY A 384 33.65 19.61 25.36
CA GLY A 384 32.27 19.13 25.39
C GLY A 384 31.60 19.19 24.02
N GLU A 385 30.31 18.85 24.02
CA GLU A 385 29.47 18.84 22.81
C GLU A 385 29.34 20.22 22.17
N LEU A 386 29.28 21.28 23.00
CA LEU A 386 29.11 22.65 22.52
C LEU A 386 30.32 23.12 21.70
N TYR A 387 31.54 22.69 22.06
CA TYR A 387 32.73 22.97 21.27
C TYR A 387 32.71 22.23 19.92
N SER A 388 32.17 21.01 19.89
CA SER A 388 31.95 20.27 18.64
C SER A 388 30.95 21.00 17.73
N LEU A 389 29.88 21.57 18.31
CA LEU A 389 28.96 22.44 17.57
C LEU A 389 29.65 23.72 17.07
N GLN A 390 30.50 24.37 17.89
CA GLN A 390 31.26 25.55 17.46
C GLN A 390 32.16 25.26 16.26
N CYS A 391 32.86 24.12 16.25
CA CYS A 391 33.68 23.69 15.11
C CYS A 391 32.84 23.59 13.83
N ALA A 392 31.65 22.98 13.93
CA ALA A 392 30.74 22.82 12.81
C ALA A 392 30.18 24.17 12.33
N LEU A 393 29.73 25.03 13.25
CA LEU A 393 29.24 26.36 12.92
C LEU A 393 30.34 27.19 12.24
N ALA A 394 31.59 27.13 12.70
CA ALA A 394 32.70 27.85 12.06
C ALA A 394 32.98 27.39 10.62
N ALA A 395 32.72 26.11 10.30
CA ALA A 395 32.86 25.55 8.96
C ALA A 395 31.59 25.73 8.09
N ASP A 396 30.44 25.90 8.73
CA ASP A 396 29.15 26.09 8.08
C ASP A 396 28.95 27.56 7.66
N THR A 397 29.11 27.80 6.36
CA THR A 397 29.03 29.15 5.76
C THR A 397 27.64 29.50 5.21
N ASP A 398 26.64 28.64 5.45
CA ASP A 398 25.28 28.85 4.95
C ASP A 398 24.43 29.53 6.03
N ASP A 399 24.06 30.79 5.83
CA ASP A 399 23.18 31.52 6.75
C ASP A 399 21.77 31.75 6.15
N ASP A 400 21.48 31.19 4.97
CA ASP A 400 20.23 31.40 4.24
C ASP A 400 19.19 30.29 4.50
N ARG A 401 19.62 29.16 5.07
CA ARG A 401 18.78 28.01 5.40
C ARG A 401 18.70 27.78 6.91
N ASP A 402 17.61 27.18 7.34
CA ASP A 402 17.45 26.65 8.68
C ASP A 402 18.52 25.59 8.98
N LEU A 403 18.80 25.41 10.25
CA LEU A 403 19.75 24.44 10.76
C LEU A 403 19.05 23.52 11.75
N VAL A 404 19.17 22.21 11.55
CA VAL A 404 18.84 21.22 12.58
C VAL A 404 20.13 20.74 13.22
N VAL A 405 20.20 20.78 14.54
CA VAL A 405 21.30 20.21 15.33
C VAL A 405 20.78 18.98 16.05
N SER A 406 21.50 17.87 15.97
CA SER A 406 21.20 16.68 16.76
C SER A 406 22.44 15.95 17.25
N PHE A 407 22.27 15.10 18.26
CA PHE A 407 23.29 14.12 18.62
C PHE A 407 23.36 12.96 17.62
N GLY A 408 24.54 12.32 17.53
CA GLY A 408 24.84 11.21 16.63
C GLY A 408 24.51 9.82 17.18
N ASP A 409 23.93 9.76 18.36
CA ASP A 409 23.58 8.57 19.12
C ASP A 409 22.08 8.48 19.46
N VAL A 410 21.33 9.53 19.16
CA VAL A 410 19.89 9.57 19.33
C VAL A 410 19.19 9.19 18.02
N ILE A 411 18.42 8.11 18.04
CA ILE A 411 17.52 7.74 16.94
C ILE A 411 16.10 8.20 17.22
N PHE A 412 15.41 8.73 16.22
CA PHE A 412 14.05 9.24 16.36
C PHE A 412 13.21 8.99 15.11
N ARG A 413 11.89 9.06 15.25
CA ARG A 413 10.95 8.93 14.12
C ARG A 413 10.85 10.23 13.33
N ARG A 414 10.60 10.12 12.02
CA ARG A 414 10.45 11.27 11.09
C ARG A 414 9.50 12.35 11.61
N TYR A 415 8.39 11.97 12.24
CA TYR A 415 7.37 12.94 12.67
C TYR A 415 7.93 13.98 13.66
N ILE A 416 8.99 13.67 14.41
CA ILE A 416 9.66 14.65 15.28
C ILE A 416 10.22 15.81 14.45
N LEU A 417 10.78 15.54 13.27
CA LEU A 417 11.26 16.57 12.35
C LEU A 417 10.11 17.38 11.75
N ASP A 418 8.99 16.72 11.43
CA ASP A 418 7.79 17.40 10.93
C ASP A 418 7.24 18.37 12.01
N LEU A 419 7.18 17.94 13.27
CA LEU A 419 6.78 18.78 14.40
C LEU A 419 7.68 20.01 14.56
N LEU A 420 9.00 19.84 14.49
CA LEU A 420 9.93 20.98 14.59
C LEU A 420 9.77 21.98 13.45
N ALA A 421 9.40 21.51 12.25
CA ALA A 421 9.26 22.31 11.05
C ALA A 421 7.91 23.05 10.95
N GLU A 422 6.89 22.64 11.72
CA GLU A 422 5.57 23.29 11.76
C GLU A 422 5.56 24.63 12.51
N HIS A 423 6.66 24.96 13.19
CA HIS A 423 6.77 26.10 14.10
C HIS A 423 7.70 27.20 13.55
N ASP A 424 7.21 28.44 13.53
CA ASP A 424 7.91 29.61 12.98
C ASP A 424 8.86 30.29 13.98
N GLU A 425 8.89 29.89 15.25
CA GLU A 425 9.77 30.53 16.25
C GLU A 425 11.25 30.33 15.92
N GLY A 426 12.13 31.28 16.27
CA GLY A 426 13.53 31.27 15.86
C GLY A 426 14.30 30.00 16.24
N ILE A 427 14.01 29.44 17.41
CA ILE A 427 14.58 28.17 17.89
C ILE A 427 13.44 27.28 18.40
N VAL A 428 13.42 26.02 17.99
CA VAL A 428 12.40 25.04 18.37
C VAL A 428 13.07 23.74 18.84
N ILE A 429 12.66 23.21 19.99
CA ILE A 429 13.13 21.93 20.54
C ILE A 429 11.98 20.95 20.80
N ALA A 430 12.28 19.65 20.66
CA ALA A 430 11.35 18.57 20.98
C ALA A 430 11.64 18.00 22.37
N VAL A 431 10.60 17.89 23.20
CA VAL A 431 10.72 17.50 24.62
C VAL A 431 9.81 16.33 24.92
N ASP A 432 10.39 15.26 25.47
CA ASP A 432 9.65 14.11 25.98
C ASP A 432 8.99 14.43 27.31
N THR A 433 7.71 14.10 27.39
CA THR A 433 6.91 14.28 28.60
C THR A 433 6.94 13.07 29.51
N ASP A 434 7.40 11.90 29.03
CA ASP A 434 7.52 10.67 29.82
C ASP A 434 8.92 10.48 30.43
N TRP A 435 9.58 11.60 30.78
CA TRP A 435 10.91 11.62 31.36
C TRP A 435 11.04 10.80 32.66
N LYS A 436 9.93 10.54 33.36
CA LYS A 436 9.91 9.72 34.59
C LYS A 436 10.13 8.24 34.33
N GLU A 437 9.74 7.76 33.16
CA GLU A 437 9.94 6.37 32.73
C GLU A 437 11.06 6.28 31.68
N SER A 438 11.78 7.39 31.44
CA SER A 438 12.94 7.43 30.55
C SER A 438 14.05 6.51 31.04
N VAL A 439 14.66 5.78 30.10
CA VAL A 439 15.86 4.95 30.34
C VAL A 439 17.06 5.79 30.77
N ASN A 440 17.03 7.10 30.51
CA ASN A 440 18.05 8.06 30.91
C ASN A 440 17.86 8.57 32.34
N ARG A 441 16.75 8.22 33.01
CA ARG A 441 16.50 8.61 34.40
C ARG A 441 17.59 8.05 35.32
N GLY A 442 18.36 8.94 35.93
CA GLY A 442 19.51 8.58 36.78
C GLY A 442 20.86 8.54 36.04
N ARG A 443 20.89 8.93 34.75
CA ARG A 443 22.07 9.32 33.97
C ARG A 443 22.13 10.87 33.88
N SER A 444 23.06 11.39 33.07
CA SER A 444 23.16 12.81 32.68
C SER A 444 22.08 13.20 31.67
N ALA A 445 20.81 13.20 32.09
CA ALA A 445 19.68 13.54 31.22
C ALA A 445 19.50 15.06 31.06
N ASP A 446 19.19 15.52 29.86
CA ASP A 446 18.97 16.94 29.57
C ASP A 446 17.54 17.38 29.96
N TYR A 447 17.29 17.58 31.26
CA TYR A 447 15.97 18.01 31.73
C TYR A 447 15.68 19.47 31.39
N VAL A 448 14.40 19.77 31.21
CA VAL A 448 13.92 21.12 30.93
C VAL A 448 12.76 21.55 31.82
N THR A 449 12.75 22.84 32.17
CA THR A 449 11.60 23.57 32.70
C THR A 449 11.05 24.49 31.62
N CYS A 450 9.72 24.54 31.53
CA CYS A 450 9.02 25.31 30.51
C CYS A 450 8.03 26.30 31.15
N SER A 451 7.55 27.27 30.37
CA SER A 451 6.56 28.26 30.81
C SER A 451 5.29 27.61 31.40
N GLU A 452 4.85 26.49 30.83
CA GLU A 452 3.78 25.64 31.37
C GLU A 452 4.11 24.14 31.14
N PRO A 453 3.68 23.23 32.05
CA PRO A 453 3.79 21.79 31.84
C PRO A 453 2.84 21.30 30.74
N ASN A 454 3.15 20.13 30.16
CA ASN A 454 2.27 19.51 29.17
C ASN A 454 0.86 19.27 29.77
N SER A 455 -0.16 19.77 29.09
CA SER A 455 -1.56 19.66 29.52
C SER A 455 -2.50 19.79 28.33
N ARG A 456 -3.77 19.38 28.50
CA ARG A 456 -4.81 19.59 27.47
C ARG A 456 -5.03 21.06 27.10
N ARG A 457 -4.64 22.00 27.97
CA ARG A 457 -4.71 23.45 27.70
C ARG A 457 -3.48 23.95 26.94
N ALA A 458 -2.33 23.33 27.17
CA ALA A 458 -1.05 23.66 26.54
C ALA A 458 -1.00 23.32 25.03
N PHE A 459 -1.91 22.48 24.52
CA PHE A 459 -1.93 22.02 23.13
C PHE A 459 -1.96 23.15 22.08
N ASN A 460 -2.54 24.32 22.42
CA ASN A 460 -2.56 25.51 21.56
C ASN A 460 -1.76 26.70 22.11
N SER A 461 -1.05 26.51 23.23
CA SER A 461 -0.26 27.57 23.86
C SER A 461 1.14 27.62 23.24
N CYS A 462 1.74 28.82 23.22
CA CYS A 462 3.16 28.95 22.96
C CYS A 462 3.94 28.60 24.23
N ILE A 463 4.56 27.41 24.23
CA ILE A 463 5.36 26.92 25.35
C ILE A 463 6.81 27.31 25.11
N LEU A 464 7.41 28.01 26.07
CA LEU A 464 8.79 28.49 25.99
C LEU A 464 9.66 27.77 27.00
N LEU A 465 10.92 27.55 26.65
CA LEU A 465 11.94 27.07 27.58
C LEU A 465 12.24 28.15 28.62
N THR A 466 12.33 27.76 29.89
CA THR A 466 12.69 28.67 30.99
C THR A 466 13.94 28.24 31.75
N ALA A 467 14.27 26.95 31.75
CA ALA A 467 15.53 26.42 32.26
C ALA A 467 15.86 25.08 31.59
N ALA A 468 17.15 24.74 31.55
CA ALA A 468 17.65 23.44 31.09
C ALA A 468 18.85 23.01 31.95
N GLY A 469 19.02 21.72 32.21
CA GLY A 469 20.18 21.18 32.91
C GLY A 469 19.98 19.77 33.47
N GLU A 470 21.09 19.12 33.85
CA GLU A 470 21.08 17.75 34.39
C GLU A 470 20.60 17.67 35.85
N ASP A 471 20.81 18.73 36.63
CA ASP A 471 20.56 18.79 38.08
C ASP A 471 19.30 19.61 38.46
N LEU A 472 18.28 19.64 37.58
CA LEU A 472 17.03 20.33 37.89
C LEU A 472 16.27 19.63 39.04
N GLU A 473 15.72 20.43 39.95
CA GLU A 473 14.84 19.92 41.02
C GLU A 473 13.65 19.16 40.41
N GLU A 474 13.36 17.96 40.90
CA GLU A 474 12.37 17.04 40.30
C GLU A 474 10.99 17.70 40.11
N SER A 475 10.60 18.60 41.02
CA SER A 475 9.33 19.34 40.94
C SER A 475 9.27 20.40 39.84
N ALA A 476 10.41 20.80 39.29
CA ALA A 476 10.55 21.80 38.23
C ALA A 476 10.71 21.17 36.83
N ILE A 477 10.90 19.84 36.74
CA ILE A 477 11.08 19.15 35.46
C ILE A 477 9.71 19.00 34.77
N HIS A 478 9.61 19.55 33.56
CA HIS A 478 8.45 19.37 32.69
C HIS A 478 8.68 18.34 31.59
N GLY A 479 9.93 18.00 31.29
CA GLY A 479 10.30 16.99 30.31
C GLY A 479 11.81 16.80 30.15
N GLU A 480 12.17 15.89 29.26
CA GLU A 480 13.54 15.62 28.82
C GLU A 480 13.72 16.09 27.38
N TRP A 481 14.75 16.88 27.10
CA TRP A 481 15.06 17.28 25.73
C TRP A 481 15.60 16.09 24.95
N MET A 482 15.04 15.83 23.77
CA MET A 482 15.38 14.67 22.95
C MET A 482 16.70 14.82 22.16
N GLY A 483 17.50 15.85 22.46
CA GLY A 483 18.76 16.08 21.75
C GLY A 483 18.61 16.54 20.30
N VAL A 484 17.45 17.09 19.91
CA VAL A 484 17.22 17.66 18.58
C VAL A 484 16.64 19.08 18.67
N MET A 485 17.20 20.00 17.90
CA MET A 485 16.82 21.40 17.85
C MET A 485 16.81 21.91 16.42
N ARG A 486 15.76 22.65 16.04
CA ARG A 486 15.73 23.44 14.79
C ARG A 486 16.00 24.90 15.12
N VAL A 487 16.84 25.53 14.31
CA VAL A 487 17.18 26.94 14.35
C VAL A 487 16.85 27.54 12.98
N ARG A 488 16.03 28.59 12.97
CA ARG A 488 15.69 29.30 11.74
C ARG A 488 16.90 30.10 11.23
N ALA A 489 17.01 30.29 9.92
CA ALA A 489 18.09 31.04 9.30
C ALA A 489 18.37 32.41 9.96
N ASP A 490 17.32 33.16 10.29
CA ASP A 490 17.42 34.49 10.92
C ASP A 490 17.83 34.46 12.41
N ALA A 491 17.74 33.31 13.07
CA ALA A 491 18.15 33.10 14.46
C ALA A 491 19.59 32.55 14.57
N LEU A 492 20.23 32.16 13.46
CA LEU A 492 21.61 31.65 13.45
C LEU A 492 22.64 32.62 14.04
N PRO A 493 22.60 33.95 13.78
CA PRO A 493 23.56 34.87 14.38
C PRO A 493 23.48 34.92 15.91
N ALA A 494 22.26 34.85 16.46
CA ALA A 494 22.04 34.81 17.90
C ALA A 494 22.58 33.50 18.50
N LEU A 495 22.30 32.36 17.86
CA LEU A 495 22.85 31.06 18.26
C LEU A 495 24.38 31.09 18.31
N ARG A 496 25.05 31.57 17.25
CA ARG A 496 26.52 31.65 17.17
C ARG A 496 27.09 32.50 18.30
N ALA A 497 26.49 33.67 18.55
CA ALA A 497 26.92 34.56 19.63
C ALA A 497 26.80 33.90 21.01
N THR A 498 25.69 33.19 21.28
CA THR A 498 25.50 32.48 22.55
C THR A 498 26.45 31.29 22.69
N VAL A 499 26.74 30.56 21.61
CA VAL A 499 27.74 29.48 21.62
C VAL A 499 29.11 30.03 22.02
N ASP A 500 29.53 31.16 21.43
CA ASP A 500 30.82 31.80 21.74
C ASP A 500 30.85 32.31 23.19
N GLU A 501 29.76 32.92 23.68
CA GLU A 501 29.64 33.41 25.07
C GLU A 501 29.77 32.27 26.09
N VAL A 502 29.06 31.16 25.88
CA VAL A 502 29.09 30.01 26.82
C VAL A 502 30.47 29.34 26.82
N LEU A 503 31.20 29.39 25.71
CA LEU A 503 32.54 28.81 25.58
C LEU A 503 33.68 29.76 26.05
N ASP A 504 33.41 31.04 26.34
CA ASP A 504 34.40 32.05 26.77
C ASP A 504 34.90 31.83 28.21
N GLY A 505 35.55 30.68 28.44
CA GLY A 505 36.16 30.30 29.71
C GLY A 505 36.71 28.87 29.73
N ASN A 506 35.92 27.87 29.35
CA ASN A 506 36.30 26.45 29.29
C ASN A 506 35.54 25.72 28.17
N GLY A 507 36.24 25.02 27.27
CA GLY A 507 35.65 24.30 26.13
C GLY A 507 34.85 23.03 26.48
N GLN A 508 34.51 22.81 27.75
CA GLN A 508 33.84 21.60 28.26
C GLN A 508 32.32 21.70 28.36
N ALA A 509 31.71 22.79 27.90
CA ALA A 509 30.26 22.94 27.95
C ALA A 509 29.52 21.94 27.02
N ASN A 510 28.41 21.40 27.52
CA ASN A 510 27.43 20.59 26.77
C ASN A 510 26.26 21.43 26.21
N LEU A 511 25.40 20.83 25.38
CA LEU A 511 24.32 21.56 24.72
C LEU A 511 23.21 22.06 25.65
N HIS A 512 22.93 21.42 26.80
CA HIS A 512 21.97 21.99 27.76
C HIS A 512 22.44 23.33 28.34
N HIS A 513 23.76 23.60 28.44
CA HIS A 513 24.27 24.92 28.85
C HIS A 513 23.94 26.00 27.81
N LEU A 514 23.96 25.66 26.53
CA LEU A 514 23.50 26.55 25.46
C LEU A 514 22.00 26.84 25.60
N LEU A 515 21.18 25.81 25.82
CA LEU A 515 19.74 25.97 26.04
C LEU A 515 19.44 26.83 27.28
N ALA A 516 20.18 26.64 28.38
CA ALA A 516 20.08 27.45 29.58
C ALA A 516 20.47 28.92 29.33
N ALA A 517 21.53 29.16 28.57
CA ALA A 517 21.96 30.52 28.20
C ALA A 517 20.94 31.21 27.28
N LEU A 518 20.38 30.51 26.29
CA LEU A 518 19.32 31.02 25.41
C LEU A 518 18.05 31.36 26.20
N ALA A 519 17.65 30.52 27.16
CA ALA A 519 16.52 30.82 28.03
C ALA A 519 16.79 32.06 28.92
N GLY A 520 18.02 32.22 29.39
CA GLY A 520 18.44 33.34 30.25
C GLY A 520 18.59 34.68 29.52
N SER A 521 18.94 34.68 28.22
CA SER A 521 19.12 35.89 27.42
C SER A 521 17.81 36.54 26.94
N GLY A 522 16.67 35.84 27.12
CA GLY A 522 15.36 36.29 26.67
C GLY A 522 15.02 35.89 25.24
N GLU A 523 15.84 35.05 24.59
CA GLU A 523 15.52 34.44 23.30
C GLU A 523 14.37 33.44 23.45
N ALA A 524 13.39 33.52 22.54
CA ALA A 524 12.21 32.67 22.60
C ALA A 524 12.51 31.28 22.02
N VAL A 525 12.95 30.36 22.89
CA VAL A 525 13.11 28.94 22.54
C VAL A 525 11.76 28.23 22.69
N ARG A 526 11.14 27.89 21.57
CA ARG A 526 9.86 27.17 21.52
C ARG A 526 10.06 25.71 21.90
N VAL A 527 9.19 25.22 22.78
CA VAL A 527 9.11 23.82 23.18
C VAL A 527 7.90 23.16 22.53
N VAL A 528 8.12 21.99 21.94
CA VAL A 528 7.08 21.10 21.43
C VAL A 528 7.11 19.81 22.23
N TYR A 529 6.03 19.53 22.93
CA TYR A 529 5.90 18.32 23.73
C TYR A 529 5.50 17.12 22.86
N THR A 530 6.13 15.98 23.11
CA THR A 530 5.74 14.68 22.58
C THR A 530 5.99 13.60 23.64
N THR A 531 5.68 12.35 23.31
CA THR A 531 5.75 11.22 24.26
C THR A 531 6.41 10.03 23.55
N GLY A 532 7.61 9.65 23.98
CA GLY A 532 8.38 8.55 23.39
C GLY A 532 8.81 8.77 21.93
N HIS A 533 9.01 7.66 21.20
CA HIS A 533 9.42 7.61 19.78
C HIS A 533 10.78 8.22 19.43
N TRP A 534 11.67 8.22 20.41
CA TRP A 534 13.09 8.41 20.28
C TRP A 534 13.80 7.40 21.19
N LEU A 535 15.10 7.21 20.99
CA LEU A 535 15.93 6.36 21.84
C LEU A 535 17.36 6.90 21.83
N ASP A 536 17.88 7.17 23.02
CA ASP A 536 19.31 7.44 23.25
C ASP A 536 20.05 6.12 23.48
N VAL A 537 21.11 5.87 22.71
CA VAL A 537 21.81 4.58 22.68
C VAL A 537 23.08 4.61 23.51
N ASP A 538 22.96 4.74 24.84
CA ASP A 538 24.08 4.90 25.77
C ASP A 538 24.64 3.60 26.36
N SER A 539 23.89 2.51 26.31
CA SER A 539 24.22 1.23 26.92
C SER A 539 24.02 0.04 25.96
N VAL A 540 24.53 -1.12 26.34
CA VAL A 540 24.36 -2.36 25.56
C VAL A 540 22.88 -2.75 25.48
N GLU A 541 22.12 -2.51 26.55
CA GLU A 541 20.67 -2.70 26.59
C GLU A 541 19.95 -1.79 25.59
N ASP A 542 20.43 -0.55 25.41
CA ASP A 542 19.85 0.39 24.44
C ASP A 542 20.13 -0.05 23.00
N VAL A 543 21.30 -0.65 22.71
CA VAL A 543 21.62 -1.24 21.40
C VAL A 543 20.64 -2.38 21.05
N ILE A 544 20.27 -3.20 22.02
CA ILE A 544 19.28 -4.27 21.83
C ILE A 544 17.90 -3.66 21.57
N SER A 545 17.52 -2.64 22.36
CA SER A 545 16.25 -1.94 22.24
C SER A 545 16.12 -1.21 20.90
N ALA A 546 17.20 -0.64 20.40
CA ALA A 546 17.30 0.00 19.10
C ALA A 546 16.92 -0.97 17.97
N GLY A 547 17.25 -2.26 18.09
CA GLY A 547 16.85 -3.26 17.10
C GLY A 547 15.32 -3.45 16.99
N SER A 548 14.58 -3.24 18.08
CA SER A 548 13.11 -3.27 18.05
C SER A 548 12.50 -1.93 17.61
N PHE A 549 13.28 -0.85 17.74
CA PHE A 549 12.88 0.50 17.36
C PHE A 549 13.03 0.76 15.85
N THR A 550 14.10 0.27 15.24
CA THR A 550 14.48 0.62 13.86
C THR A 550 13.72 -0.11 12.77
#